data_AF-A0A6P7YWH8-F1
#
_entry.id   AF-A0A6P7YWH8-F1
#
_cell.length_a   1.000
_cell.length_b   1.000
_cell.length_c   1.000
_cell.angle_alpha   90.00
_cell.angle_beta   90.00
_cell.angle_gamma   90.00
#
_symmetry.space_group_name_H-M   'P 1'
#
loop_
_entity.id
_entity.type
_entity.pdbx_description
1 polymer ?
#
loop_
_entity_poly.entity_id
_entity_poly.type
_entity_poly.pdbx_seq_one_letter_code
_entity_poly.pdbx_strand_id
1 'polypeptide(L)'
;MIIQLISALRSCTIGVAHGTYIGKRLLHDSLIRISSCVKEALNDGKPVVALESTIISHGMPYPCNISIARKVEDIVRHNGSVPATVGVICGRIHIGLSEEELQVLGKSNHSIKISRRDLPHALSQGLSGGTTVSATMIAAHKAGIKVFVTGGIGGVHHGGECTMDVSADLTELGRTPVAVVSAGVKSMMDIGRTLEYLETQGVCVATFGESKEFPAFFSHRSGFKAPCNIQNEEEAAKLIASSLELGLGCGVLLAVPIPKEYTTISHIIEEAVQQALQEARLKGIVGKEVTPFLLQKVNELTDASNKILPDPDNARVGSRIAVALSKILNAKKQQQLQTNDILPSASRLIVIGGINIDFIMKAKNSALLFGGQTNPCIVYQSFGGVGRNLADILYNNSDTFVLYVLSHMRHGFSWLHFFIFLNQSTGALDTDCKLDQGH
;
A
#
# COMPACT_ATOMS: atom_id res chain seq x y z
N MET A 1 31.44 -38.66 -18.78
CA MET A 1 30.17 -39.07 -18.15
C MET A 1 29.18 -37.89 -18.03
N ILE A 2 28.99 -37.10 -19.10
CA ILE A 2 28.08 -35.93 -19.14
C ILE A 2 26.96 -36.10 -20.18
N ILE A 3 27.05 -37.12 -21.05
CA ILE A 3 26.16 -37.27 -22.22
C ILE A 3 24.96 -38.20 -21.95
N GLN A 4 24.96 -39.00 -20.87
CA GLN A 4 23.89 -39.98 -20.59
C GLN A 4 22.80 -39.53 -19.61
N LEU A 5 22.93 -38.41 -18.91
CA LEU A 5 21.92 -37.95 -17.93
C LEU A 5 20.76 -37.15 -18.55
N ILE A 6 20.86 -36.77 -19.83
CA ILE A 6 19.89 -35.87 -20.49
C ILE A 6 18.62 -36.61 -20.93
N SER A 7 18.62 -37.95 -21.03
CA SER A 7 17.48 -38.70 -21.59
C SER A 7 16.37 -39.04 -20.59
N ALA A 8 16.60 -38.97 -19.27
CA ALA A 8 15.63 -39.46 -18.27
C ALA A 8 14.62 -38.42 -17.75
N LEU A 9 14.84 -37.12 -17.97
CA LEU A 9 14.04 -36.05 -17.37
C LEU A 9 12.82 -35.61 -18.23
N ARG A 10 12.39 -36.42 -19.21
CA ARG A 10 11.32 -36.06 -20.17
C ARG A 10 9.89 -36.40 -19.72
N SER A 11 9.67 -36.91 -18.51
CA SER A 11 8.38 -37.52 -18.18
C SER A 11 7.90 -37.18 -16.76
N CYS A 12 7.48 -35.95 -16.51
CA CYS A 12 6.45 -35.66 -15.51
C CYS A 12 5.96 -34.21 -15.64
N THR A 13 4.75 -34.05 -16.17
CA THR A 13 4.00 -32.80 -16.23
C THR A 13 2.93 -32.80 -15.14
N ILE A 14 3.08 -31.97 -14.10
CA ILE A 14 1.96 -31.46 -13.29
C ILE A 14 2.29 -30.00 -12.97
N GLY A 15 1.43 -29.10 -13.44
CA GLY A 15 1.68 -27.66 -13.40
C GLY A 15 1.21 -27.01 -12.10
N VAL A 16 1.98 -26.02 -11.64
CA VAL A 16 1.48 -24.88 -10.87
C VAL A 16 2.24 -23.62 -11.31
N ALA A 17 1.48 -22.65 -11.81
CA ALA A 17 1.99 -21.39 -12.35
C ALA A 17 2.75 -20.56 -11.29
N HIS A 18 3.92 -20.02 -11.66
CA HIS A 18 4.62 -19.03 -10.86
C HIS A 18 4.81 -17.75 -11.68
N GLY A 19 3.91 -16.79 -11.43
CA GLY A 19 4.18 -15.39 -11.73
C GLY A 19 5.32 -14.87 -10.88
N THR A 20 5.94 -13.78 -11.31
CA THR A 20 6.99 -13.06 -10.58
C THR A 20 6.43 -12.57 -9.25
N TYR A 21 6.60 -13.36 -8.19
CA TYR A 21 6.37 -12.88 -6.84
C TYR A 21 7.56 -12.00 -6.46
N ILE A 22 7.39 -10.69 -6.65
CA ILE A 22 8.13 -9.72 -5.85
C ILE A 22 7.71 -10.03 -4.42
N GLY A 23 8.59 -10.68 -3.66
CA GLY A 23 8.47 -10.79 -2.22
C GLY A 23 8.47 -9.38 -1.64
N LYS A 24 7.32 -8.70 -1.65
CA LYS A 24 7.06 -7.62 -0.70
C LYS A 24 7.29 -8.27 0.64
N ARG A 25 8.35 -7.87 1.36
CA ARG A 25 8.42 -8.10 2.80
C ARG A 25 7.06 -7.71 3.35
N LEU A 26 6.28 -8.70 3.79
CA LEU A 26 5.08 -8.48 4.57
C LEU A 26 5.58 -7.82 5.86
N LEU A 27 5.54 -6.49 5.88
CA LEU A 27 5.73 -5.73 7.10
C LEU A 27 4.63 -6.17 8.05
N HIS A 28 5.01 -6.93 9.08
CA HIS A 28 4.27 -7.18 10.31
C HIS A 28 2.76 -7.42 10.17
N ASP A 29 2.37 -8.69 10.09
CA ASP A 29 0.99 -9.17 10.33
C ASP A 29 0.39 -8.64 11.66
N SER A 30 1.21 -8.07 12.55
CA SER A 30 0.77 -7.46 13.81
C SER A 30 0.09 -6.09 13.66
N LEU A 31 0.39 -5.28 12.62
CA LEU A 31 -0.06 -3.88 12.56
C LEU A 31 -1.14 -3.58 11.52
N ILE A 32 -1.21 -4.34 10.43
CA ILE A 32 -2.18 -4.12 9.35
C ILE A 32 -3.02 -5.37 9.16
N ARG A 33 -4.34 -5.21 9.28
CA ARG A 33 -5.33 -6.23 8.97
C ARG A 33 -6.08 -5.84 7.69
N ILE A 34 -5.98 -6.68 6.67
CA ILE A 34 -6.76 -6.55 5.43
C ILE A 34 -7.92 -7.55 5.52
N SER A 35 -9.15 -7.10 5.25
CA SER A 35 -10.31 -7.99 5.24
C SER A 35 -10.19 -9.05 4.14
N SER A 36 -10.83 -10.21 4.32
CA SER A 36 -10.80 -11.30 3.34
C SER A 36 -11.30 -10.83 1.97
N CYS A 37 -12.42 -10.11 1.93
CA CYS A 37 -12.99 -9.57 0.69
C CYS A 37 -12.03 -8.66 -0.06
N VAL A 38 -11.34 -7.74 0.64
CA VAL A 38 -10.35 -6.85 0.02
C VAL A 38 -9.11 -7.64 -0.43
N LYS A 39 -8.63 -8.59 0.38
CA LYS A 39 -7.48 -9.43 0.05
C LYS A 39 -7.73 -10.28 -1.18
N GLU A 40 -8.90 -10.92 -1.27
CA GLU A 40 -9.34 -11.70 -2.44
C GLU A 40 -9.45 -10.81 -3.68
N ALA A 41 -10.08 -9.64 -3.56
CA ALA A 41 -10.20 -8.71 -4.67
C ALA A 41 -8.83 -8.27 -5.23
N LEU A 42 -7.88 -7.95 -4.35
CA LEU A 42 -6.52 -7.60 -4.74
C LEU A 42 -5.78 -8.77 -5.42
N ASN A 43 -5.92 -9.99 -4.90
CA ASN A 43 -5.30 -11.19 -5.48
C ASN A 43 -5.85 -11.51 -6.88
N ASP A 44 -7.16 -11.33 -7.07
CA ASP A 44 -7.86 -11.56 -8.33
C ASP A 44 -7.66 -10.42 -9.35
N GLY A 45 -6.95 -9.35 -8.99
CA GLY A 45 -6.82 -8.16 -9.82
C GLY A 45 -8.13 -7.40 -10.03
N LYS A 46 -9.12 -7.58 -9.14
CA LYS A 46 -10.38 -6.84 -9.14
C LYS A 46 -10.15 -5.40 -8.65
N PRO A 47 -10.96 -4.43 -9.11
CA PRO A 47 -10.84 -3.05 -8.70
C PRO A 47 -11.23 -2.86 -7.23
N VAL A 48 -10.38 -2.16 -6.48
CA VAL A 48 -10.58 -1.82 -5.06
C VAL A 48 -10.45 -0.31 -4.89
N VAL A 49 -11.36 0.28 -4.11
CA VAL A 49 -11.36 1.71 -3.78
C VAL A 49 -11.23 1.86 -2.27
N ALA A 50 -10.17 2.54 -1.82
CA ALA A 50 -10.03 2.92 -0.41
C ALA A 50 -11.02 4.04 -0.05
N LEU A 51 -11.47 4.06 1.21
CA LEU A 51 -12.31 5.11 1.80
C LEU A 51 -11.75 5.50 3.17
N GLU A 52 -11.83 6.77 3.55
CA GLU A 52 -11.37 7.23 4.87
C GLU A 52 -12.46 7.11 5.94
N SER A 53 -12.06 7.18 7.21
CA SER A 53 -12.98 7.09 8.36
C SER A 53 -13.00 8.35 9.25
N THR A 54 -12.27 9.41 8.88
CA THR A 54 -12.37 10.70 9.60
C THR A 54 -13.77 11.30 9.44
N ILE A 55 -14.37 11.24 8.24
CA ILE A 55 -15.77 11.66 8.06
C ILE A 55 -16.74 10.91 8.98
N ILE A 56 -16.46 9.64 9.27
CA ILE A 56 -17.30 8.78 10.12
C ILE A 56 -17.17 9.16 11.61
N SER A 57 -15.96 9.42 12.07
CA SER A 57 -15.68 9.62 13.50
C SER A 57 -15.72 11.09 13.93
N HIS A 58 -15.40 12.03 13.03
CA HIS A 58 -15.24 13.46 13.36
C HIS A 58 -15.92 14.40 12.36
N GLY A 59 -16.37 13.91 11.20
CA GLY A 59 -16.97 14.75 10.17
C GLY A 59 -18.49 14.88 10.28
N MET A 60 -19.18 13.90 10.85
CA MET A 60 -20.63 13.84 10.90
C MET A 60 -21.13 13.30 12.25
N PRO A 61 -22.29 13.77 12.74
CA PRO A 61 -22.89 13.26 13.96
C PRO A 61 -23.48 11.85 13.76
N TYR A 62 -23.48 11.05 14.82
CA TYR A 62 -24.22 9.80 14.88
C TYR A 62 -25.75 10.06 14.89
N PRO A 63 -26.57 9.26 14.16
CA PRO A 63 -26.25 8.08 13.35
C PRO A 63 -25.96 8.38 11.86
N CYS A 64 -25.97 9.64 11.45
CA CYS A 64 -25.83 10.05 10.06
C CYS A 64 -24.48 9.62 9.47
N ASN A 65 -23.41 9.73 10.25
CA ASN A 65 -22.06 9.29 9.90
C ASN A 65 -21.99 7.85 9.35
N ILE A 66 -22.61 6.89 10.03
CA ILE A 66 -22.63 5.48 9.60
C ILE A 66 -23.51 5.29 8.38
N SER A 67 -24.67 5.95 8.34
CA SER A 67 -25.57 5.89 7.18
C SER A 67 -24.89 6.36 5.90
N ILE A 68 -24.11 7.44 5.99
CA ILE A 68 -23.33 7.96 4.86
C ILE A 68 -22.21 6.99 4.48
N ALA A 69 -21.45 6.46 5.45
CA ALA A 69 -20.40 5.50 5.19
C ALA A 69 -20.91 4.28 4.41
N ARG A 70 -22.03 3.69 4.86
CA ARG A 70 -22.69 2.58 4.18
C ARG A 70 -23.14 2.95 2.76
N LYS A 71 -23.78 4.11 2.61
CA LYS A 71 -24.23 4.59 1.30
C LYS A 71 -23.05 4.75 0.32
N VAL A 72 -21.92 5.27 0.78
CA VAL A 72 -20.70 5.41 -0.02
C VAL A 72 -20.13 4.05 -0.39
N GLU A 73 -20.03 3.11 0.55
CA GLU A 73 -19.60 1.74 0.24
C GLU A 73 -20.51 1.06 -0.78
N ASP A 74 -21.83 1.25 -0.66
CA ASP A 74 -22.79 0.70 -1.60
C ASP A 74 -22.62 1.31 -2.99
N ILE A 75 -22.41 2.62 -3.11
CA ILE A 75 -22.12 3.24 -4.41
C ILE A 75 -20.86 2.63 -5.04
N VAL A 76 -19.82 2.36 -4.24
CA VAL A 76 -18.60 1.71 -4.73
C VAL A 76 -18.91 0.31 -5.28
N ARG A 77 -19.67 -0.50 -4.51
CA ARG A 77 -20.12 -1.85 -4.93
C ARG A 77 -20.94 -1.81 -6.21
N HIS A 78 -21.93 -0.93 -6.28
CA HIS A 78 -22.83 -0.79 -7.44
C HIS A 78 -22.10 -0.34 -8.71
N ASN A 79 -20.97 0.36 -8.57
CA ASN A 79 -20.11 0.76 -9.69
C ASN A 79 -18.96 -0.22 -9.97
N GLY A 80 -19.07 -1.46 -9.46
CA GLY A 80 -18.19 -2.57 -9.85
C GLY A 80 -16.84 -2.62 -9.14
N SER A 81 -16.67 -1.87 -8.05
CA SER A 81 -15.45 -1.88 -7.22
C SER A 81 -15.71 -2.45 -5.83
N VAL A 82 -14.66 -2.96 -5.18
CA VAL A 82 -14.73 -3.41 -3.79
C VAL A 82 -14.35 -2.24 -2.87
N PRO A 83 -15.22 -1.80 -1.94
CA PRO A 83 -14.89 -0.77 -0.98
C PRO A 83 -13.92 -1.29 0.09
N ALA A 84 -12.95 -0.47 0.45
CA ALA A 84 -12.00 -0.72 1.51
C ALA A 84 -11.93 0.48 2.46
N THR A 85 -12.95 0.63 3.31
CA THR A 85 -12.92 1.64 4.37
C THR A 85 -11.77 1.36 5.32
N VAL A 86 -10.95 2.38 5.58
CA VAL A 86 -9.75 2.29 6.41
C VAL A 86 -10.02 2.96 7.75
N GLY A 87 -9.62 2.30 8.84
CA GLY A 87 -9.65 2.87 10.19
C GLY A 87 -8.60 2.23 11.09
N VAL A 88 -8.35 2.80 12.26
CA VAL A 88 -7.54 2.16 13.30
C VAL A 88 -8.45 1.68 14.42
N ILE A 89 -8.31 0.41 14.79
CA ILE A 89 -9.10 -0.22 15.85
C ILE A 89 -8.14 -0.94 16.78
N CYS A 90 -8.16 -0.57 18.06
CA CYS A 90 -7.34 -1.16 19.12
C CYS A 90 -5.85 -1.27 18.72
N GLY A 91 -5.30 -0.21 18.13
CA GLY A 91 -3.90 -0.14 17.71
C GLY A 91 -3.52 -0.93 16.47
N ARG A 92 -4.50 -1.34 15.65
CA ARG A 92 -4.26 -1.98 14.35
C ARG A 92 -4.93 -1.19 13.23
N ILE A 93 -4.27 -1.10 12.08
CA ILE A 93 -4.86 -0.52 10.86
C ILE A 93 -5.73 -1.59 10.22
N HIS A 94 -7.01 -1.31 10.04
CA HIS A 94 -7.96 -2.18 9.37
C HIS A 94 -8.27 -1.61 7.99
N ILE A 95 -8.20 -2.46 6.96
CA ILE A 95 -8.46 -2.12 5.56
C ILE A 95 -9.62 -2.98 5.07
N GLY A 96 -10.78 -2.34 4.88
CA GLY A 96 -12.06 -3.01 4.72
C GLY A 96 -12.70 -3.31 6.07
N LEU A 97 -13.28 -2.28 6.70
CA LEU A 97 -14.00 -2.43 7.97
C LEU A 97 -15.25 -3.32 7.81
N SER A 98 -15.52 -4.13 8.83
CA SER A 98 -16.81 -4.79 9.02
C SER A 98 -17.88 -3.80 9.50
N GLU A 99 -19.13 -4.21 9.45
CA GLU A 99 -20.25 -3.40 9.95
C GLU A 99 -20.09 -3.13 11.45
N GLU A 100 -19.66 -4.11 12.24
CA GLU A 100 -19.42 -3.96 13.66
C GLU A 100 -18.30 -2.93 13.94
N GLU A 101 -17.23 -2.99 13.15
CA GLU A 101 -16.10 -2.06 13.25
C GLU A 101 -16.48 -0.62 12.85
N LEU A 102 -17.33 -0.46 11.83
CA LEU A 102 -17.94 0.82 11.47
C LEU A 102 -18.79 1.38 12.61
N GLN A 103 -19.60 0.53 13.28
CA GLN A 103 -20.39 0.92 14.45
C GLN A 103 -19.51 1.38 15.60
N VAL A 104 -18.41 0.66 15.87
CA VAL A 104 -17.46 1.03 16.92
C VAL A 104 -16.87 2.41 16.66
N LEU A 105 -16.42 2.69 15.43
CA LEU A 105 -15.86 3.99 15.09
C LEU A 105 -16.90 5.12 15.09
N GLY A 106 -18.11 4.87 14.57
CA GLY A 106 -19.16 5.89 14.45
C GLY A 106 -19.88 6.23 15.75
N LYS A 107 -19.87 5.34 16.76
CA LYS A 107 -20.47 5.59 18.09
C LYS A 107 -19.48 6.08 19.14
N SER A 108 -18.19 5.92 18.89
CA SER A 108 -17.17 6.19 19.91
C SER A 108 -16.91 7.69 20.08
N ASN A 109 -17.16 8.19 21.29
CA ASN A 109 -16.74 9.53 21.72
C ASN A 109 -15.23 9.62 22.03
N HIS A 110 -14.52 8.50 22.05
CA HIS A 110 -13.08 8.40 22.35
C HIS A 110 -12.24 8.12 21.10
N SER A 111 -12.85 8.16 19.92
CA SER A 111 -12.16 8.01 18.64
C SER A 111 -11.22 9.18 18.44
N ILE A 112 -9.95 8.92 18.14
CA ILE A 112 -8.99 9.99 17.80
C ILE A 112 -8.92 10.20 16.28
N LYS A 113 -8.64 11.43 15.85
CA LYS A 113 -8.35 11.73 14.45
C LYS A 113 -6.89 11.37 14.16
N ILE A 114 -6.65 10.48 13.20
CA ILE A 114 -5.33 9.89 12.93
C ILE A 114 -4.82 10.34 11.56
N SER A 115 -3.84 11.24 11.57
CA SER A 115 -3.01 11.59 10.41
C SER A 115 -1.72 10.77 10.40
N ARG A 116 -0.85 10.97 9.40
CA ARG A 116 0.46 10.30 9.27
C ARG A 116 1.25 10.30 10.59
N ARG A 117 1.34 11.45 11.26
CA ARG A 117 2.16 11.59 12.49
C ARG A 117 1.55 10.87 13.70
N ASP A 118 0.25 10.66 13.68
CA ASP A 118 -0.50 10.08 14.80
C ASP A 118 -0.49 8.55 14.75
N LEU A 119 -0.21 7.95 13.58
CA LEU A 119 -0.17 6.50 13.39
C LEU A 119 0.73 5.78 14.42
N PRO A 120 2.02 6.15 14.65
CA PRO A 120 2.84 5.45 15.62
C PRO A 120 2.26 5.49 17.05
N HIS A 121 1.68 6.62 17.43
CA HIS A 121 1.05 6.78 18.74
C HIS A 121 -0.21 5.92 18.86
N ALA A 122 -1.12 6.00 17.88
CA ALA A 122 -2.36 5.22 17.88
C ALA A 122 -2.09 3.71 17.91
N LEU A 123 -1.12 3.24 17.13
CA LEU A 123 -0.75 1.82 17.07
C LEU A 123 -0.08 1.34 18.36
N SER A 124 0.87 2.10 18.91
CA SER A 124 1.60 1.70 20.12
C SER A 124 0.74 1.71 21.39
N GLN A 125 -0.26 2.59 21.44
CA GLN A 125 -1.14 2.75 22.61
C GLN A 125 -2.43 1.94 22.52
N GLY A 126 -2.65 1.17 21.44
CA GLY A 126 -3.89 0.41 21.30
C GLY A 126 -5.11 1.30 21.08
N LEU A 127 -4.96 2.50 20.52
CA LEU A 127 -6.07 3.44 20.34
C LEU A 127 -6.91 3.11 19.11
N SER A 128 -8.14 3.59 19.10
CA SER A 128 -9.05 3.52 17.95
C SER A 128 -9.31 4.92 17.42
N GLY A 129 -9.44 5.05 16.11
CA GLY A 129 -9.56 6.35 15.48
C GLY A 129 -9.85 6.32 13.99
N GLY A 130 -10.44 7.40 13.51
CA GLY A 130 -10.64 7.63 12.08
C GLY A 130 -9.35 8.08 11.41
N THR A 131 -9.00 7.48 10.27
CA THR A 131 -7.85 7.90 9.47
C THR A 131 -8.19 9.08 8.59
N THR A 132 -7.32 10.09 8.51
CA THR A 132 -7.47 11.18 7.53
C THR A 132 -7.03 10.72 6.15
N VAL A 133 -7.14 11.58 5.14
CA VAL A 133 -6.58 11.36 3.79
C VAL A 133 -5.13 10.86 3.87
N SER A 134 -4.24 11.55 4.58
CA SER A 134 -2.83 11.13 4.72
C SER A 134 -2.66 9.70 5.27
N ALA A 135 -3.30 9.35 6.39
CA ALA A 135 -3.17 8.01 6.98
C ALA A 135 -3.82 6.93 6.11
N THR A 136 -4.93 7.26 5.45
CA THR A 136 -5.64 6.36 4.54
C THR A 136 -4.80 6.05 3.30
N MET A 137 -4.13 7.06 2.72
CA MET A 137 -3.19 6.86 1.60
C MET A 137 -2.06 5.89 1.96
N ILE A 138 -1.45 6.05 3.15
CA ILE A 138 -0.40 5.16 3.63
C ILE A 138 -0.89 3.71 3.71
N ALA A 139 -2.07 3.50 4.32
CA ALA A 139 -2.67 2.18 4.46
C ALA A 139 -3.03 1.56 3.10
N ALA A 140 -3.70 2.33 2.24
CA ALA A 140 -4.09 1.92 0.88
C ALA A 140 -2.87 1.50 0.05
N HIS A 141 -1.82 2.32 0.05
CA HIS A 141 -0.58 2.02 -0.68
C HIS A 141 0.10 0.74 -0.17
N LYS A 142 0.17 0.56 1.16
CA LYS A 142 0.71 -0.67 1.77
C LYS A 142 -0.09 -1.91 1.38
N ALA A 143 -1.43 -1.81 1.30
CA ALA A 143 -2.28 -2.89 0.79
C ALA A 143 -2.21 -3.07 -0.73
N GLY A 144 -1.63 -2.13 -1.49
CA GLY A 144 -1.58 -2.20 -2.95
C GLY A 144 -2.80 -1.61 -3.66
N ILE A 145 -3.70 -0.94 -2.93
CA ILE A 145 -4.84 -0.22 -3.47
C ILE A 145 -4.34 1.05 -4.17
N LYS A 146 -4.84 1.33 -5.38
CA LYS A 146 -4.36 2.42 -6.25
C LYS A 146 -5.26 3.64 -6.31
N VAL A 147 -6.53 3.49 -5.93
CA VAL A 147 -7.54 4.55 -5.97
C VAL A 147 -8.15 4.73 -4.58
N PHE A 148 -8.24 5.98 -4.14
CA PHE A 148 -8.81 6.40 -2.88
C PHE A 148 -9.83 7.51 -3.14
N VAL A 149 -11.03 7.39 -2.56
CA VAL A 149 -12.08 8.39 -2.63
C VAL A 149 -12.28 9.07 -1.27
N THR A 150 -12.42 10.39 -1.28
CA THR A 150 -12.81 11.21 -0.14
C THR A 150 -13.72 12.34 -0.60
N GLY A 151 -14.47 12.99 0.30
CA GLY A 151 -15.20 14.20 -0.05
C GLY A 151 -14.27 15.31 -0.56
N GLY A 152 -13.17 15.57 0.14
CA GLY A 152 -12.26 16.70 -0.14
C GLY A 152 -10.95 16.53 0.62
N ILE A 153 -9.82 16.87 0.02
CA ILE A 153 -8.53 16.81 0.72
C ILE A 153 -8.35 18.00 1.68
N GLY A 154 -7.50 17.87 2.69
CA GLY A 154 -6.96 19.05 3.38
C GLY A 154 -6.05 19.87 2.45
N GLY A 155 -5.73 21.09 2.85
CA GLY A 155 -4.93 22.01 2.05
C GLY A 155 -4.06 22.93 2.90
N VAL A 156 -3.58 24.00 2.26
CA VAL A 156 -3.02 25.16 2.97
C VAL A 156 -4.19 25.94 3.55
N HIS A 157 -4.15 26.27 4.83
CA HIS A 157 -5.18 27.12 5.43
C HIS A 157 -5.00 28.58 5.01
N HIS A 158 -6.07 29.38 5.08
CA HIS A 158 -5.95 30.83 4.86
C HIS A 158 -5.00 31.47 5.88
N GLY A 159 -4.03 32.25 5.40
CA GLY A 159 -2.92 32.77 6.23
C GLY A 159 -1.85 31.72 6.55
N GLY A 160 -1.85 30.58 5.84
CA GLY A 160 -0.88 29.49 5.97
C GLY A 160 0.56 29.93 5.69
N GLU A 161 0.78 30.98 4.91
CA GLU A 161 2.10 31.59 4.68
C GLU A 161 2.72 32.21 5.94
N CYS A 162 1.90 32.59 6.92
CA CYS A 162 2.35 33.14 8.20
C CYS A 162 2.31 32.09 9.30
N THR A 163 1.25 31.29 9.33
CA THR A 163 0.98 30.32 10.41
C THR A 163 1.65 28.97 10.19
N MET A 164 2.03 28.66 8.95
CA MET A 164 2.46 27.34 8.51
C MET A 164 1.42 26.23 8.77
N ASP A 165 0.13 26.60 8.89
CA ASP A 165 -0.97 25.65 9.02
C ASP A 165 -1.28 25.01 7.66
N VAL A 166 -0.57 23.93 7.37
CA VAL A 166 -0.63 23.18 6.12
C VAL A 166 -0.94 21.72 6.41
N SER A 167 -1.98 21.18 5.76
CA SER A 167 -2.38 19.79 5.94
C SER A 167 -1.27 18.82 5.53
N ALA A 168 -1.05 17.80 6.37
CA ALA A 168 -0.16 16.68 6.06
C ALA A 168 -0.61 15.89 4.81
N ASP A 169 -1.88 16.02 4.39
CA ASP A 169 -2.41 15.40 3.18
C ASP A 169 -1.62 15.79 1.93
N LEU A 170 -1.18 17.06 1.82
CA LEU A 170 -0.43 17.55 0.65
C LEU A 170 0.95 16.91 0.55
N THR A 171 1.63 16.78 1.70
CA THR A 171 2.94 16.12 1.75
C THR A 171 2.80 14.62 1.55
N GLU A 172 1.69 14.01 1.97
CA GLU A 172 1.42 12.60 1.70
C GLU A 172 1.16 12.34 0.21
N LEU A 173 0.41 13.21 -0.46
CA LEU A 173 0.25 13.18 -1.92
C LEU A 173 1.62 13.22 -2.63
N GLY A 174 2.59 13.99 -2.14
CA GLY A 174 3.95 14.00 -2.68
C GLY A 174 4.77 12.72 -2.46
N ARG A 175 4.31 11.79 -1.60
CA ARG A 175 5.12 10.64 -1.11
C ARG A 175 4.49 9.27 -1.34
N THR A 176 3.21 9.23 -1.70
CA THR A 176 2.45 7.99 -1.75
C THR A 176 1.71 7.86 -3.07
N PRO A 177 2.04 6.85 -3.91
CA PRO A 177 1.49 6.67 -5.25
C PRO A 177 0.09 6.04 -5.21
N VAL A 178 -0.86 6.83 -4.74
CA VAL A 178 -2.30 6.55 -4.71
C VAL A 178 -3.01 7.73 -5.38
N ALA A 179 -3.92 7.43 -6.30
CA ALA A 179 -4.78 8.43 -6.91
C ALA A 179 -5.93 8.78 -5.94
N VAL A 180 -6.07 10.06 -5.61
CA VAL A 180 -7.10 10.59 -4.72
C VAL A 180 -8.16 11.28 -5.57
N VAL A 181 -9.38 10.79 -5.48
CA VAL A 181 -10.57 11.35 -6.13
C VAL A 181 -11.36 12.11 -5.08
N SER A 182 -11.57 13.40 -5.31
CA SER A 182 -12.23 14.29 -4.34
C SER A 182 -12.87 15.49 -5.02
N ALA A 183 -13.70 16.26 -4.31
CA ALA A 183 -14.26 17.51 -4.83
C ALA A 183 -13.28 18.70 -4.71
N GLY A 184 -11.99 18.43 -4.91
CA GLY A 184 -10.91 19.37 -4.67
C GLY A 184 -10.51 19.42 -3.19
N VAL A 185 -10.21 20.62 -2.71
CA VAL A 185 -9.82 20.87 -1.31
C VAL A 185 -11.04 21.35 -0.53
N LYS A 186 -11.16 20.98 0.75
CA LYS A 186 -12.29 21.41 1.60
C LYS A 186 -12.46 22.95 1.56
N SER A 187 -13.70 23.47 1.55
CA SER A 187 -14.04 24.90 1.34
C SER A 187 -13.32 25.90 2.27
N MET A 188 -12.81 25.45 3.40
CA MET A 188 -12.10 26.28 4.38
C MET A 188 -10.60 26.51 4.06
N MET A 189 -10.12 25.96 2.95
CA MET A 189 -8.71 25.97 2.54
C MET A 189 -8.42 27.04 1.49
N ASP A 190 -7.19 27.52 1.47
CA ASP A 190 -6.67 28.39 0.43
C ASP A 190 -6.32 27.56 -0.82
N ILE A 191 -7.21 27.61 -1.82
CA ILE A 191 -7.08 26.80 -3.04
C ILE A 191 -5.82 27.19 -3.82
N GLY A 192 -5.56 28.48 -3.99
CA GLY A 192 -4.40 28.97 -4.74
C GLY A 192 -3.09 28.46 -4.15
N ARG A 193 -2.88 28.70 -2.85
CA ARG A 193 -1.67 28.20 -2.16
C ARG A 193 -1.60 26.68 -2.13
N THR A 194 -2.74 25.99 -2.06
CA THR A 194 -2.76 24.53 -2.10
C THR A 194 -2.28 23.99 -3.44
N LEU A 195 -2.71 24.59 -4.55
CA LEU A 195 -2.26 24.20 -5.90
C LEU A 195 -0.75 24.43 -6.07
N GLU A 196 -0.23 25.57 -5.63
CA GLU A 196 1.22 25.88 -5.63
C GLU A 196 2.02 24.89 -4.78
N TYR A 197 1.50 24.51 -3.61
CA TYR A 197 2.14 23.51 -2.75
C TYR A 197 2.14 22.13 -3.42
N LEU A 198 1.05 21.72 -4.06
CA LEU A 198 0.95 20.45 -4.77
C LEU A 198 1.90 20.39 -5.97
N GLU A 199 2.04 21.49 -6.71
CA GLU A 199 3.07 21.63 -7.75
C GLU A 199 4.47 21.42 -7.16
N THR A 200 4.78 22.09 -6.04
CA THR A 200 6.07 21.93 -5.34
C THR A 200 6.32 20.49 -4.89
N GLN A 201 5.27 19.76 -4.51
CA GLN A 201 5.36 18.34 -4.13
C GLN A 201 5.40 17.37 -5.33
N GLY A 202 5.35 17.88 -6.56
CA GLY A 202 5.35 17.06 -7.78
C GLY A 202 4.05 16.26 -7.97
N VAL A 203 2.94 16.71 -7.38
CA VAL A 203 1.65 16.02 -7.45
C VAL A 203 0.95 16.40 -8.74
N CYS A 204 0.56 15.40 -9.55
CA CYS A 204 -0.25 15.65 -10.73
C CYS A 204 -1.69 15.98 -10.30
N VAL A 205 -2.17 17.19 -10.66
CA VAL A 205 -3.52 17.64 -10.36
C VAL A 205 -4.30 17.80 -11.66
N ALA A 206 -5.49 17.20 -11.73
CA ALA A 206 -6.40 17.36 -12.86
C ALA A 206 -7.85 17.55 -12.40
N THR A 207 -8.59 18.43 -13.09
CA THR A 207 -10.05 18.49 -12.96
C THR A 207 -10.70 17.40 -13.80
N PHE A 208 -11.70 16.70 -13.25
CA PHE A 208 -12.52 15.75 -13.99
C PHE A 208 -13.67 16.49 -14.70
N GLY A 209 -13.75 16.36 -16.02
CA GLY A 209 -14.73 16.98 -16.90
C GLY A 209 -14.10 17.82 -18.02
N GLU A 210 -14.94 18.63 -18.67
CA GLU A 210 -14.57 19.42 -19.85
C GLU A 210 -13.74 20.67 -19.53
N SER A 211 -13.75 21.12 -18.28
CA SER A 211 -13.12 22.37 -17.85
C SER A 211 -11.90 22.12 -16.98
N LYS A 212 -10.95 23.06 -17.02
CA LYS A 212 -9.82 23.14 -16.08
C LYS A 212 -10.20 23.85 -14.77
N GLU A 213 -11.40 24.39 -14.64
CA GLU A 213 -11.85 25.03 -13.40
C GLU A 213 -11.70 24.06 -12.22
N PHE A 214 -10.98 24.47 -11.18
CA PHE A 214 -10.81 23.65 -9.99
C PHE A 214 -12.05 23.79 -9.09
N PRO A 215 -12.64 22.70 -8.60
CA PRO A 215 -13.80 22.79 -7.69
C PRO A 215 -13.38 23.24 -6.28
N ALA A 216 -14.27 23.97 -5.61
CA ALA A 216 -14.12 24.43 -4.23
C ALA A 216 -15.02 23.63 -3.29
N PHE A 217 -14.88 22.29 -3.31
CA PHE A 217 -15.65 21.34 -2.48
C PHE A 217 -17.16 21.40 -2.69
N PHE A 218 -17.84 22.36 -2.06
CA PHE A 218 -19.27 22.59 -2.31
C PHE A 218 -19.50 23.39 -3.59
N SER A 219 -18.58 24.25 -4.03
CA SER A 219 -18.80 25.04 -5.25
C SER A 219 -18.16 24.40 -6.48
N HIS A 220 -18.90 24.42 -7.60
CA HIS A 220 -18.40 24.02 -8.92
C HIS A 220 -17.29 24.95 -9.44
N ARG A 221 -17.24 26.21 -8.96
CA ARG A 221 -16.28 27.23 -9.40
C ARG A 221 -15.51 27.78 -8.22
N SER A 222 -14.18 27.81 -8.34
CA SER A 222 -13.28 28.39 -7.33
C SER A 222 -12.61 29.67 -7.80
N GLY A 223 -12.62 29.96 -9.10
CA GLY A 223 -11.76 30.99 -9.70
C GLY A 223 -10.31 30.53 -9.93
N PHE A 224 -9.96 29.29 -9.55
CA PHE A 224 -8.67 28.68 -9.81
C PHE A 224 -8.79 27.59 -10.87
N LYS A 225 -7.65 27.23 -11.49
CA LYS A 225 -7.59 26.20 -12.53
C LYS A 225 -6.59 25.12 -12.15
N ALA A 226 -6.95 23.86 -12.42
CA ALA A 226 -6.00 22.77 -12.46
C ALA A 226 -5.04 22.92 -13.66
N PRO A 227 -3.82 22.37 -13.59
CA PRO A 227 -2.88 22.32 -14.72
C PRO A 227 -3.49 21.67 -15.98
N CYS A 228 -4.28 20.62 -15.79
CA CYS A 228 -4.97 19.91 -16.85
C CYS A 228 -6.39 19.47 -16.44
N ASN A 229 -7.15 18.95 -17.41
CA ASN A 229 -8.44 18.32 -17.18
C ASN A 229 -8.48 16.96 -17.90
N ILE A 230 -9.39 16.10 -17.43
CA ILE A 230 -9.58 14.73 -17.93
C ILE A 230 -11.07 14.53 -18.19
N GLN A 231 -11.45 14.04 -19.37
CA GLN A 231 -12.86 14.04 -19.78
C GLN A 231 -13.68 12.88 -19.23
N ASN A 232 -13.05 11.73 -19.00
CA ASN A 232 -13.73 10.48 -18.67
C ASN A 232 -12.86 9.55 -17.80
N GLU A 233 -13.49 8.48 -17.31
CA GLU A 233 -12.85 7.52 -16.42
C GLU A 233 -11.73 6.72 -17.10
N GLU A 234 -11.79 6.48 -18.40
CA GLU A 234 -10.75 5.81 -19.18
C GLU A 234 -9.47 6.65 -19.29
N GLU A 235 -9.59 7.95 -19.56
CA GLU A 235 -8.46 8.88 -19.56
C GLU A 235 -7.83 9.01 -18.18
N ALA A 236 -8.66 9.08 -17.13
CA ALA A 236 -8.18 9.11 -15.75
C ALA A 236 -7.39 7.84 -15.41
N ALA A 237 -7.91 6.67 -15.80
CA ALA A 237 -7.23 5.40 -15.63
C ALA A 237 -5.90 5.34 -16.39
N LYS A 238 -5.83 5.86 -17.62
CA LYS A 238 -4.58 5.97 -18.39
C LYS A 238 -3.57 6.88 -17.69
N LEU A 239 -3.99 8.04 -17.20
CA LEU A 239 -3.12 8.96 -16.47
C LEU A 239 -2.53 8.30 -15.22
N ILE A 240 -3.36 7.60 -14.44
CA ILE A 240 -2.91 6.88 -13.25
C ILE A 240 -1.95 5.73 -13.65
N ALA A 241 -2.28 4.97 -14.68
CA ALA A 241 -1.42 3.90 -15.17
C ALA A 241 -0.03 4.40 -15.61
N SER A 242 0.02 5.53 -16.33
CA SER A 242 1.28 6.17 -16.74
C SER A 242 2.09 6.67 -15.54
N SER A 243 1.43 7.30 -14.56
CA SER A 243 2.09 7.73 -13.31
C SER A 243 2.72 6.55 -12.56
N LEU A 244 1.98 5.43 -12.45
CA LEU A 244 2.48 4.20 -11.83
C LEU A 244 3.66 3.58 -12.60
N GLU A 245 3.61 3.60 -13.93
CA GLU A 245 4.67 3.06 -14.81
C GLU A 245 5.95 3.89 -14.76
N LEU A 246 5.84 5.21 -14.65
CA LEU A 246 6.99 6.10 -14.45
C LEU A 246 7.64 5.96 -13.07
N GLY A 247 6.94 5.38 -12.10
CA GLY A 247 7.50 5.12 -10.76
C GLY A 247 7.84 6.39 -9.97
N LEU A 248 7.11 7.50 -10.21
CA LEU A 248 7.41 8.82 -9.64
C LEU A 248 7.33 8.88 -8.11
N GLY A 249 6.65 7.93 -7.47
CA GLY A 249 6.51 7.87 -6.02
C GLY A 249 5.54 8.90 -5.41
N CYS A 250 4.88 9.72 -6.23
CA CYS A 250 3.83 10.65 -5.82
C CYS A 250 2.44 10.17 -6.27
N GLY A 251 1.41 10.71 -5.63
CA GLY A 251 0.01 10.50 -5.96
C GLY A 251 -0.48 11.39 -7.08
N VAL A 252 -1.75 11.20 -7.42
CA VAL A 252 -2.50 12.00 -8.39
C VAL A 252 -3.74 12.54 -7.69
N LEU A 253 -4.05 13.83 -7.87
CA LEU A 253 -5.31 14.41 -7.42
C LEU A 253 -6.25 14.59 -8.61
N LEU A 254 -7.38 13.90 -8.57
CA LEU A 254 -8.49 14.07 -9.51
C LEU A 254 -9.61 14.84 -8.82
N ALA A 255 -9.75 16.10 -9.19
CA ALA A 255 -10.74 17.01 -8.62
C ALA A 255 -12.06 16.92 -9.41
N VAL A 256 -13.08 16.33 -8.80
CA VAL A 256 -14.41 16.08 -9.38
C VAL A 256 -15.36 17.19 -8.96
N PRO A 257 -15.81 18.05 -9.88
CA PRO A 257 -16.78 19.08 -9.53
C PRO A 257 -18.11 18.46 -9.11
N ILE A 258 -18.75 19.04 -8.10
CA ILE A 258 -20.11 18.67 -7.73
C ILE A 258 -21.08 18.87 -8.90
N PRO A 259 -22.14 18.04 -9.01
CA PRO A 259 -23.15 18.19 -10.04
C PRO A 259 -23.80 19.57 -10.04
N LYS A 260 -24.09 20.10 -11.25
CA LYS A 260 -24.68 21.44 -11.44
C LYS A 260 -26.03 21.59 -10.75
N GLU A 261 -26.76 20.50 -10.52
CA GLU A 261 -28.05 20.47 -9.82
C GLU A 261 -27.94 20.99 -8.37
N TYR A 262 -26.76 20.91 -7.76
CA TYR A 262 -26.50 21.37 -6.40
C TYR A 262 -26.03 22.83 -6.31
N THR A 263 -25.86 23.53 -7.44
CA THR A 263 -25.23 24.87 -7.49
C THR A 263 -25.88 25.90 -6.56
N THR A 264 -27.22 25.96 -6.52
CA THR A 264 -27.94 26.95 -5.71
C THR A 264 -27.69 26.77 -4.22
N ILE A 265 -27.76 25.52 -3.72
CA ILE A 265 -27.50 25.23 -2.30
C ILE A 265 -26.02 25.41 -1.98
N SER A 266 -25.14 25.13 -2.95
CA SER A 266 -23.70 25.29 -2.81
C SER A 266 -23.28 26.74 -2.54
N HIS A 267 -23.93 27.71 -3.17
CA HIS A 267 -23.69 29.14 -2.88
C HIS A 267 -24.04 29.50 -1.42
N ILE A 268 -25.16 28.97 -0.91
CA ILE A 268 -25.58 29.20 0.48
C ILE A 268 -24.56 28.60 1.47
N ILE A 269 -24.09 27.38 1.20
CA ILE A 269 -23.09 26.71 2.05
C ILE A 269 -21.77 27.47 2.02
N GLU A 270 -21.33 27.94 0.85
CA GLU A 270 -20.07 28.68 0.73
C GLU A 270 -20.13 30.02 1.48
N GLU A 271 -21.23 30.76 1.40
CA GLU A 271 -21.42 31.99 2.19
C GLU A 271 -21.36 31.71 3.69
N ALA A 272 -21.98 30.61 4.15
CA ALA A 272 -21.91 30.19 5.55
C ALA A 272 -20.48 29.81 5.98
N VAL A 273 -19.70 29.15 5.11
CA VAL A 273 -18.28 28.83 5.36
C VAL A 273 -17.47 30.11 5.53
N GLN A 274 -17.65 31.11 4.66
CA GLN A 274 -16.92 32.38 4.75
C GLN A 274 -17.23 33.15 6.04
N GLN A 275 -18.51 33.18 6.45
CA GLN A 275 -18.92 33.76 7.74
C GLN A 275 -18.28 33.01 8.91
N ALA A 276 -18.32 31.68 8.90
CA ALA A 276 -17.75 30.86 9.95
C ALA A 276 -16.22 31.02 10.06
N LEU A 277 -15.50 31.16 8.94
CA LEU A 277 -14.07 31.45 8.92
C LEU A 277 -13.75 32.80 9.54
N GLN A 278 -14.56 33.83 9.27
CA GLN A 278 -14.39 35.14 9.88
C GLN A 278 -14.60 35.08 11.40
N GLU A 279 -15.61 34.35 11.86
CA GLU A 279 -15.89 34.17 13.28
C GLU A 279 -14.78 33.38 13.99
N ALA A 280 -14.26 32.32 13.35
CA ALA A 280 -13.14 31.54 13.87
C ALA A 280 -11.90 32.42 14.11
N ARG A 281 -11.60 33.32 13.16
CA ARG A 281 -10.50 34.29 13.27
C ARG A 281 -10.72 35.26 14.44
N LEU A 282 -11.92 35.81 14.58
CA LEU A 282 -12.26 36.73 15.66
C LEU A 282 -12.17 36.07 17.05
N LYS A 283 -12.50 34.77 17.13
CA LYS A 283 -12.42 33.98 18.36
C LYS A 283 -11.04 33.36 18.63
N GLY A 284 -10.08 33.52 17.73
CA GLY A 284 -8.73 32.96 17.89
C GLY A 284 -8.69 31.42 17.84
N ILE A 285 -9.62 30.78 17.14
CA ILE A 285 -9.65 29.31 16.98
C ILE A 285 -8.59 28.90 15.96
N VAL A 286 -7.69 27.97 16.33
CA VAL A 286 -6.51 27.60 15.54
C VAL A 286 -6.27 26.10 15.47
N GLY A 287 -5.53 25.66 14.44
CA GLY A 287 -5.09 24.27 14.26
C GLY A 287 -6.25 23.29 14.09
N LYS A 288 -6.15 22.13 14.75
CA LYS A 288 -7.10 21.02 14.58
C LYS A 288 -8.56 21.34 15.00
N GLU A 289 -8.75 22.39 15.79
CA GLU A 289 -10.06 22.83 16.30
C GLU A 289 -10.84 23.72 15.29
N VAL A 290 -10.17 24.23 14.25
CA VAL A 290 -10.81 25.07 13.21
C VAL A 290 -11.88 24.28 12.45
N THR A 291 -11.57 23.05 12.05
CA THR A 291 -12.50 22.23 11.25
C THR A 291 -13.78 21.88 12.00
N PRO A 292 -13.75 21.33 13.25
CA PRO A 292 -14.97 21.08 14.01
C PRO A 292 -15.82 22.35 14.22
N PHE A 293 -15.19 23.47 14.55
CA PHE A 293 -15.89 24.74 14.72
C PHE A 293 -16.62 25.19 13.44
N LEU A 294 -15.94 25.11 12.30
CA LEU A 294 -16.53 25.47 11.00
C LEU A 294 -17.71 24.57 10.65
N LEU A 295 -17.58 23.26 10.83
CA LEU A 295 -18.68 22.32 10.56
C LEU A 295 -19.89 22.61 11.44
N GLN A 296 -19.68 22.85 12.74
CA GLN A 296 -20.75 23.23 13.64
C GLN A 296 -21.43 24.54 13.18
N LYS A 297 -20.64 25.56 12.86
CA LYS A 297 -21.17 26.86 12.46
C LYS A 297 -21.92 26.82 11.14
N VAL A 298 -21.41 26.08 10.15
CA VAL A 298 -22.09 25.89 8.87
C VAL A 298 -23.40 25.11 9.07
N ASN A 299 -23.46 24.14 9.98
CA ASN A 299 -24.70 23.46 10.35
C ASN A 299 -25.70 24.41 11.04
N GLU A 300 -25.23 25.35 11.87
CA GLU A 300 -26.08 26.37 12.50
C GLU A 300 -26.63 27.37 11.46
N LEU A 301 -25.80 27.76 10.49
CA LEU A 301 -26.14 28.74 9.46
C LEU A 301 -26.93 28.13 8.28
N THR A 302 -26.93 26.81 8.14
CA THR A 302 -27.59 26.11 7.04
C THR A 302 -28.39 24.90 7.53
N ASP A 303 -29.67 24.82 7.16
CA ASP A 303 -30.49 23.59 7.29
C ASP A 303 -30.10 22.51 6.25
N ALA A 304 -28.91 22.62 5.66
CA ALA A 304 -28.54 21.99 4.38
C ALA A 304 -27.22 21.22 4.39
N SER A 305 -26.39 21.35 5.41
CA SER A 305 -25.08 20.68 5.50
C SER A 305 -25.16 19.15 5.48
N ASN A 306 -26.26 18.57 5.96
CA ASN A 306 -26.51 17.13 5.92
C ASN A 306 -27.09 16.64 4.59
N LYS A 307 -27.43 17.54 3.65
CA LYS A 307 -28.19 17.23 2.43
C LYS A 307 -27.32 17.07 1.18
N ILE A 308 -26.13 17.66 1.15
CA ILE A 308 -25.22 17.60 -0.01
C ILE A 308 -23.84 17.21 0.48
N LEU A 309 -23.42 16.01 0.11
CA LEU A 309 -22.06 15.53 0.33
C LEU A 309 -21.44 15.25 -1.02
N PRO A 310 -20.18 15.66 -1.25
CA PRO A 310 -19.49 15.30 -2.49
C PRO A 310 -19.11 13.81 -2.54
N ASP A 311 -19.02 13.13 -1.39
CA ASP A 311 -18.57 11.74 -1.26
C ASP A 311 -19.31 10.75 -2.18
N PRO A 312 -20.65 10.75 -2.32
CA PRO A 312 -21.37 9.88 -3.24
C PRO A 312 -20.94 10.02 -4.71
N ASP A 313 -20.77 11.24 -5.21
CA ASP A 313 -20.37 11.48 -6.60
C ASP A 313 -18.90 11.13 -6.82
N ASN A 314 -18.04 11.49 -5.87
CA ASN A 314 -16.63 11.11 -5.89
C ASN A 314 -16.48 9.58 -5.86
N ALA A 315 -17.31 8.88 -5.08
CA ALA A 315 -17.32 7.42 -5.01
C ALA A 315 -17.76 6.78 -6.31
N ARG A 316 -18.79 7.32 -6.95
CA ARG A 316 -19.24 6.86 -8.28
C ARG A 316 -18.12 7.00 -9.32
N VAL A 317 -17.51 8.18 -9.43
CA VAL A 317 -16.43 8.46 -10.38
C VAL A 317 -15.19 7.62 -10.06
N GLY A 318 -14.73 7.62 -8.81
CA GLY A 318 -13.54 6.89 -8.38
C GLY A 318 -13.66 5.37 -8.56
N SER A 319 -14.86 4.80 -8.39
CA SER A 319 -15.10 3.38 -8.62
C SER A 319 -15.01 3.00 -10.10
N ARG A 320 -15.54 3.84 -10.99
CA ARG A 320 -15.45 3.62 -12.43
C ARG A 320 -14.01 3.79 -12.94
N ILE A 321 -13.27 4.75 -12.39
CA ILE A 321 -11.83 4.90 -12.64
C ILE A 321 -11.07 3.65 -12.19
N ALA A 322 -11.36 3.12 -11.00
CA ALA A 322 -10.71 1.89 -10.51
C ALA A 322 -11.00 0.69 -11.42
N VAL A 323 -12.24 0.53 -11.90
CA VAL A 323 -12.61 -0.50 -12.89
C VAL A 323 -11.81 -0.33 -14.19
N ALA A 324 -11.75 0.88 -14.75
CA ALA A 324 -11.01 1.16 -15.98
C ALA A 324 -9.49 0.90 -15.80
N LEU A 325 -8.93 1.30 -14.65
CA LEU A 325 -7.54 1.06 -14.30
C LEU A 325 -7.24 -0.44 -14.15
N SER A 326 -8.10 -1.19 -13.47
CA SER A 326 -7.98 -2.65 -13.33
C SER A 326 -7.92 -3.34 -14.69
N LYS A 327 -8.76 -2.93 -15.65
CA LYS A 327 -8.70 -3.46 -17.03
C LYS A 327 -7.34 -3.21 -17.70
N ILE A 328 -6.81 -1.99 -17.59
CA ILE A 328 -5.50 -1.63 -18.16
C ILE A 328 -4.38 -2.47 -17.54
N LEU A 329 -4.35 -2.56 -16.21
CA LEU A 329 -3.30 -3.30 -15.49
C LEU A 329 -3.37 -4.81 -15.77
N ASN A 330 -4.57 -5.39 -15.83
CA ASN A 330 -4.76 -6.80 -16.15
C ASN A 330 -4.38 -7.13 -17.60
N ALA A 331 -4.71 -6.25 -18.55
CA ALA A 331 -4.29 -6.41 -19.95
C ALA A 331 -2.75 -6.39 -20.08
N LYS A 332 -2.07 -5.46 -19.40
CA LYS A 332 -0.59 -5.43 -19.35
C LYS A 332 0.00 -6.71 -18.75
N LYS A 333 -0.60 -7.22 -17.66
CA LYS A 333 -0.17 -8.48 -17.01
C LYS A 333 -0.33 -9.68 -17.95
N GLN A 334 -1.44 -9.76 -18.70
CA GLN A 334 -1.66 -10.81 -19.68
C GLN A 334 -0.68 -10.73 -20.86
N GLN A 335 -0.41 -9.54 -21.37
CA GLN A 335 0.60 -9.34 -22.42
C GLN A 335 2.00 -9.77 -21.96
N GLN A 336 2.40 -9.43 -20.73
CA GLN A 336 3.68 -9.87 -20.16
C GLN A 336 3.77 -11.39 -20.02
N LEU A 337 2.68 -12.05 -19.62
CA LEU A 337 2.61 -13.51 -19.55
C LEU A 337 2.75 -14.13 -20.94
N GLN A 338 2.07 -13.60 -21.95
CA GLN A 338 2.15 -14.09 -23.34
C GLN A 338 3.54 -13.85 -23.98
N THR A 339 4.22 -12.74 -23.68
CA THR A 339 5.58 -12.50 -24.17
C THR A 339 6.62 -13.41 -23.51
N ASN A 340 6.38 -13.83 -22.27
CA ASN A 340 7.27 -14.76 -21.57
C ASN A 340 7.14 -16.20 -22.10
N ASP A 341 6.02 -16.57 -22.73
CA ASP A 341 5.83 -17.87 -23.38
C ASP A 341 6.62 -18.03 -24.71
N ILE A 342 7.21 -16.94 -25.22
CA ILE A 342 8.01 -16.93 -26.47
C ILE A 342 9.53 -17.01 -26.18
N LEU A 343 9.97 -16.84 -24.93
CA LEU A 343 11.35 -17.16 -24.54
C LEU A 343 11.48 -18.67 -24.25
N PRO A 344 12.53 -19.35 -24.74
CA PRO A 344 12.70 -20.78 -24.49
C PRO A 344 12.81 -21.03 -22.99
N SER A 345 11.95 -21.96 -22.50
CA SER A 345 12.03 -22.73 -21.25
C SER A 345 12.98 -22.16 -20.20
N ALA A 346 12.40 -21.60 -19.12
CA ALA A 346 13.06 -21.21 -17.87
C ALA A 346 14.49 -21.74 -17.77
N SER A 347 15.46 -20.83 -17.91
CA SER A 347 16.87 -21.16 -17.75
C SER A 347 17.03 -21.83 -16.40
N ARG A 348 17.41 -23.11 -16.38
CA ARG A 348 17.75 -23.82 -15.14
C ARG A 348 18.78 -22.96 -14.39
N LEU A 349 18.40 -22.47 -13.21
CA LEU A 349 19.31 -21.71 -12.38
C LEU A 349 20.35 -22.68 -11.82
N ILE A 350 21.59 -22.56 -12.30
CA ILE A 350 22.71 -23.35 -11.80
C ILE A 350 23.53 -22.44 -10.90
N VAL A 351 23.58 -22.78 -9.61
CA VAL A 351 24.53 -22.14 -8.68
C VAL A 351 25.85 -22.90 -8.77
N ILE A 352 26.88 -22.24 -9.32
CA ILE A 352 28.24 -22.74 -9.31
C ILE A 352 29.03 -21.87 -8.33
N GLY A 353 29.48 -22.46 -7.22
CA GLY A 353 30.24 -21.73 -6.22
C GLY A 353 30.91 -22.64 -5.19
N GLY A 354 31.95 -22.14 -4.55
CA GLY A 354 32.68 -22.86 -3.51
C GLY A 354 31.97 -22.84 -2.15
N ILE A 355 32.28 -23.85 -1.34
CA ILE A 355 31.91 -23.95 0.08
C ILE A 355 33.20 -23.92 0.88
N ASN A 356 33.24 -23.08 1.91
CA ASN A 356 34.36 -23.02 2.85
C ASN A 356 33.95 -23.65 4.18
N ILE A 357 34.88 -24.35 4.80
CA ILE A 357 34.72 -24.93 6.14
C ILE A 357 35.80 -24.32 7.03
N ASP A 358 35.36 -23.61 8.07
CA ASP A 358 36.26 -23.02 9.04
C ASP A 358 36.26 -23.89 10.30
N PHE A 359 37.47 -24.29 10.73
CA PHE A 359 37.69 -24.97 11.99
C PHE A 359 38.28 -24.00 13.00
N ILE A 360 37.56 -23.78 14.09
CA ILE A 360 38.03 -22.96 15.21
C ILE A 360 38.29 -23.89 16.38
N MET A 361 39.54 -24.01 16.77
CA MET A 361 39.94 -24.80 17.94
C MET A 361 40.14 -23.88 19.13
N LYS A 362 39.39 -24.10 20.20
CA LYS A 362 39.56 -23.40 21.48
C LYS A 362 40.08 -24.38 22.52
N ALA A 363 41.26 -24.12 23.06
CA ALA A 363 41.77 -24.91 24.18
C ALA A 363 40.85 -24.77 25.40
N LYS A 364 40.62 -25.87 26.12
CA LYS A 364 39.79 -25.86 27.33
C LYS A 364 40.50 -25.14 28.50
N ASN A 365 41.83 -25.18 28.51
CA ASN A 365 42.65 -24.54 29.54
C ASN A 365 43.24 -23.23 29.00
N SER A 366 43.37 -22.23 29.88
CA SER A 366 43.92 -20.91 29.54
C SER A 366 45.43 -20.93 29.26
N ALA A 367 46.15 -21.94 29.79
CA ALA A 367 47.56 -22.16 29.51
C ALA A 367 47.73 -23.29 28.49
N LEU A 368 48.30 -22.97 27.33
CA LEU A 368 48.71 -23.95 26.32
C LEU A 368 50.02 -24.59 26.75
N LEU A 369 50.07 -25.92 26.75
CA LEU A 369 51.29 -26.69 26.97
C LEU A 369 52.04 -26.84 25.64
N PHE A 370 53.30 -26.42 25.61
CA PHE A 370 54.17 -26.52 24.43
C PHE A 370 55.23 -27.62 24.63
N GLY A 371 55.76 -28.18 23.54
CA GLY A 371 56.77 -29.26 23.58
C GLY A 371 56.25 -30.65 23.22
N GLY A 372 55.27 -30.75 22.31
CA GLY A 372 54.78 -32.04 21.78
C GLY A 372 53.67 -32.72 22.60
N GLN A 373 53.14 -32.04 23.62
CA GLN A 373 52.03 -32.53 24.43
C GLN A 373 50.65 -32.19 23.82
N THR A 374 49.66 -33.06 24.02
CA THR A 374 48.30 -32.87 23.53
C THR A 374 47.52 -31.91 24.41
N ASN A 375 46.99 -30.83 23.84
CA ASN A 375 46.12 -29.88 24.54
C ASN A 375 44.65 -30.24 24.30
N PRO A 376 43.84 -30.51 25.35
CA PRO A 376 42.42 -30.76 25.17
C PRO A 376 41.71 -29.51 24.66
N CYS A 377 41.05 -29.62 23.51
CA CYS A 377 40.36 -28.52 22.84
C CYS A 377 38.89 -28.83 22.57
N ILE A 378 38.11 -27.77 22.38
CA ILE A 378 36.79 -27.80 21.78
C ILE A 378 36.97 -27.33 20.34
N VAL A 379 36.52 -28.16 19.40
CA VAL A 379 36.55 -27.82 17.97
C VAL A 379 35.16 -27.34 17.58
N TYR A 380 35.09 -26.12 17.06
CA TYR A 380 33.91 -25.58 16.42
C TYR A 380 34.10 -25.63 14.91
N GLN A 381 33.08 -26.07 14.21
CA GLN A 381 33.06 -26.10 12.76
C GLN A 381 31.98 -25.13 12.28
N SER A 382 32.36 -24.22 11.40
CA SER A 382 31.44 -23.33 10.70
C SER A 382 31.49 -23.65 9.22
N PHE A 383 30.34 -23.55 8.56
CA PHE A 383 30.22 -23.76 7.13
C PHE A 383 29.78 -22.46 6.47
N GLY A 384 30.49 -22.03 5.44
CA GLY A 384 30.19 -20.82 4.69
C GLY A 384 30.50 -20.97 3.20
N GLY A 385 30.62 -19.85 2.51
CA GLY A 385 30.89 -19.81 1.07
C GLY A 385 29.70 -19.31 0.26
N VAL A 386 30.02 -18.56 -0.79
CA VAL A 386 29.02 -17.88 -1.63
C VAL A 386 28.08 -18.89 -2.30
N GLY A 387 28.61 -20.03 -2.77
CA GLY A 387 27.81 -21.08 -3.39
C GLY A 387 26.81 -21.70 -2.41
N ARG A 388 27.26 -22.04 -1.20
CA ARG A 388 26.40 -22.58 -0.14
C ARG A 388 25.29 -21.62 0.25
N ASN A 389 25.63 -20.36 0.52
CA ASN A 389 24.66 -19.38 1.01
C ASN A 389 23.56 -19.11 -0.03
N LEU A 390 23.93 -19.04 -1.31
CA LEU A 390 22.95 -18.92 -2.39
C LEU A 390 22.09 -20.17 -2.52
N ALA A 391 22.67 -21.37 -2.39
CA ALA A 391 21.93 -22.63 -2.42
C ALA A 391 20.94 -22.76 -1.24
N ASP A 392 21.33 -22.41 -0.01
CA ASP A 392 20.48 -22.47 1.18
C ASP A 392 19.27 -21.51 1.07
N ILE A 393 19.45 -20.33 0.48
CA ILE A 393 18.37 -19.37 0.26
C ILE A 393 17.38 -19.90 -0.79
N LEU A 394 17.89 -20.53 -1.86
CA LEU A 394 17.06 -21.08 -2.94
C LEU A 394 16.34 -22.37 -2.51
N TYR A 395 16.98 -23.23 -1.72
CA TYR A 395 16.38 -24.44 -1.16
C TYR A 395 15.13 -24.17 -0.32
N ASN A 396 15.18 -23.12 0.52
CA ASN A 396 14.05 -22.77 1.38
C ASN A 396 12.84 -22.19 0.61
N ASN A 397 12.97 -21.89 -0.68
CA ASN A 397 11.96 -21.15 -1.43
C ASN A 397 11.56 -21.79 -2.78
N SER A 398 12.16 -22.91 -3.22
CA SER A 398 11.82 -23.55 -4.50
C SER A 398 12.28 -25.01 -4.65
N ASP A 399 11.62 -25.77 -5.55
CA ASP A 399 12.03 -27.09 -6.07
C ASP A 399 13.35 -27.01 -6.86
N THR A 400 14.45 -26.80 -6.13
CA THR A 400 15.76 -26.49 -6.70
C THR A 400 16.62 -27.74 -6.73
N PHE A 401 17.09 -28.14 -7.92
CA PHE A 401 18.06 -29.22 -8.06
C PHE A 401 19.47 -28.67 -7.84
N VAL A 402 20.16 -29.09 -6.78
CA VAL A 402 21.49 -28.57 -6.45
C VAL A 402 22.56 -29.61 -6.77
N LEU A 403 23.45 -29.28 -7.71
CA LEU A 403 24.61 -30.12 -8.06
C LEU A 403 25.87 -29.54 -7.42
N TYR A 404 26.47 -30.26 -6.47
CA TYR A 404 27.72 -29.87 -5.83
C TYR A 404 28.90 -30.62 -6.47
N VAL A 405 29.90 -29.90 -6.97
CA VAL A 405 31.18 -30.49 -7.40
C VAL A 405 32.18 -30.35 -6.26
N LEU A 406 32.50 -31.46 -5.61
CA LEU A 406 33.46 -31.53 -4.51
C LEU A 406 34.87 -31.66 -5.08
N SER A 407 35.78 -30.75 -4.71
CA SER A 407 37.21 -30.97 -4.94
C SER A 407 37.73 -32.02 -3.96
N HIS A 408 38.73 -32.77 -4.41
CA HIS A 408 39.23 -33.98 -3.77
C HIS A 408 39.90 -33.67 -2.42
N MET A 409 39.11 -33.66 -1.34
CA MET A 409 39.63 -33.57 0.03
C MET A 409 39.06 -34.68 0.91
N ARG A 410 39.93 -35.21 1.79
CA ARG A 410 39.77 -36.38 2.69
C ARG A 410 38.54 -36.41 3.60
N HIS A 411 37.61 -35.45 3.46
CA HIS A 411 36.47 -35.29 4.35
C HIS A 411 35.12 -35.68 3.73
N GLY A 412 35.10 -36.25 2.51
CA GLY A 412 33.86 -36.68 1.81
C GLY A 412 32.89 -37.56 2.63
N PHE A 413 33.38 -38.30 3.64
CA PHE A 413 32.53 -39.10 4.53
C PHE A 413 31.66 -38.27 5.50
N SER A 414 32.13 -37.10 5.94
CA SER A 414 31.32 -36.21 6.80
C SER A 414 30.18 -35.55 6.03
N TRP A 415 30.30 -35.49 4.69
CA TRP A 415 29.29 -34.93 3.80
C TRP A 415 28.12 -35.88 3.59
N LEU A 416 28.37 -37.20 3.51
CA LEU A 416 27.32 -38.20 3.37
C LEU A 416 26.30 -38.11 4.54
N HIS A 417 26.77 -37.81 5.75
CA HIS A 417 25.92 -37.63 6.93
C HIS A 417 25.02 -36.38 6.86
N PHE A 418 25.51 -35.25 6.32
CA PHE A 418 24.71 -34.04 6.15
C PHE A 418 23.63 -34.22 5.08
N PHE A 419 23.95 -34.94 3.99
CA PHE A 419 22.98 -35.24 2.94
C PHE A 419 21.96 -36.31 3.34
N ILE A 420 22.33 -37.33 4.12
CA ILE A 420 21.37 -38.31 4.69
C ILE A 420 20.36 -37.59 5.62
N PHE A 421 20.82 -36.60 6.39
CA PHE A 421 19.93 -35.78 7.24
C PHE A 421 18.94 -34.95 6.42
N LEU A 422 19.36 -34.38 5.29
CA LEU A 422 18.48 -33.68 4.35
C LEU A 422 17.54 -34.63 3.57
N ASN A 423 17.97 -35.87 3.32
CA ASN A 423 17.22 -36.86 2.53
C ASN A 423 16.13 -37.59 3.34
N GLN A 424 16.32 -37.77 4.65
CA GLN A 424 15.33 -38.42 5.53
C GLN A 424 13.99 -37.68 5.64
N SER A 425 13.93 -36.39 5.27
CA SER A 425 12.70 -35.59 5.32
C SER A 425 11.83 -35.62 4.05
N THR A 426 12.34 -36.02 2.88
CA THR A 426 11.59 -35.81 1.62
C THR A 426 11.75 -36.88 0.53
N GLY A 427 12.71 -37.82 0.62
CA GLY A 427 12.83 -38.92 -0.36
C GLY A 427 13.18 -38.50 -1.80
N ALA A 428 13.79 -37.33 -2.01
CA ALA A 428 13.98 -36.71 -3.32
C ALA A 428 15.47 -36.48 -3.69
N LEU A 429 16.35 -37.43 -3.38
CA LEU A 429 17.77 -37.39 -3.75
C LEU A 429 18.17 -38.66 -4.47
N ASP A 430 18.57 -38.53 -5.74
CA ASP A 430 19.34 -39.56 -6.44
C ASP A 430 20.83 -39.19 -6.31
N THR A 431 21.51 -39.85 -5.36
CA THR A 431 22.95 -39.66 -5.14
C THR A 431 23.72 -40.69 -5.95
N ASP A 432 24.04 -40.37 -7.20
CA ASP A 432 24.92 -41.22 -8.00
C ASP A 432 26.39 -40.95 -7.59
N CYS A 433 26.79 -41.48 -6.44
CA CYS A 433 28.13 -41.33 -5.90
C CYS A 433 29.05 -42.42 -6.49
N LYS A 434 29.54 -42.23 -7.72
CA LYS A 434 30.63 -43.06 -8.23
C LYS A 434 31.96 -42.61 -7.63
N LEU A 435 32.39 -43.33 -6.59
CA LEU A 435 33.78 -43.34 -6.15
C LEU A 435 34.58 -44.11 -7.21
N ASP A 436 35.21 -43.39 -8.13
CA ASP A 436 36.20 -43.97 -9.01
C ASP A 436 37.50 -44.14 -8.20
N GLN A 437 37.84 -45.39 -7.83
CA GLN A 437 39.16 -45.71 -7.31
C GLN A 437 40.11 -45.89 -8.50
N GLY A 438 40.49 -44.77 -9.11
CA GLY A 438 41.58 -44.71 -10.08
C GLY A 438 42.91 -44.44 -9.38
N HIS A 439 43.87 -45.34 -9.60
CA HIS A 439 45.23 -45.39 -9.05
C HIS A 439 46.01 -44.08 -8.92
#